data_AF-A0A265E4A2-F1
#
_entry.id   AF-A0A265E4A2-F1
#
_cell.length_a   1.000
_cell.length_b   1.000
_cell.length_c   1.000
_cell.angle_alpha   90.00
_cell.angle_beta   90.00
_cell.angle_gamma   90.00
#
_symmetry.space_group_name_H-M   'P 1'
#
loop_
_entity.id
_entity.type
_entity.pdbx_description
1 polymer ?
#
loop_
_entity_poly.entity_id
_entity_poly.type
_entity_poly.pdbx_seq_one_letter_code
_entity_poly.pdbx_strand_id
1 'polypeptide(L)'
;MRQAILIFLLIINIISIVQLGQYDSGDLIALMSVRIILGVVTIMLSIAYILVKGTKSIVLVSIITALSALLHLGLIIYINL
;
A
#
# COMPACT_ATOMS: atom_id res chain seq x y z
N MET A 1 15.84 10.57 1.53
CA MET A 1 14.83 10.40 2.60
C MET A 1 13.41 10.24 2.05
N ARG A 2 12.76 11.28 1.50
CA ARG A 2 11.37 11.22 1.01
C ARG A 2 11.06 10.08 0.03
N GLN A 3 11.90 9.91 -0.99
CA GLN A 3 11.73 8.85 -1.98
C GLN A 3 11.97 7.44 -1.42
N ALA A 4 12.89 7.30 -0.45
CA ALA A 4 13.15 6.02 0.21
C ALA A 4 11.94 5.54 1.01
N ILE A 5 11.22 6.47 1.66
CA ILE A 5 9.96 6.15 2.37
C ILE A 5 8.92 5.59 1.41
N LEU A 6 8.73 6.21 0.24
CA LEU A 6 7.78 5.72 -0.76
C LEU A 6 8.17 4.34 -1.31
N ILE A 7 9.46 4.14 -1.61
CA ILE A 7 9.97 2.83 -2.07
C ILE A 7 9.75 1.76 -1.01
N PHE A 8 10.00 2.07 0.26
CA PHE A 8 9.76 1.16 1.37
C PHE A 8 8.28 0.79 1.49
N LEU A 9 7.38 1.77 1.45
CA LEU A 9 5.93 1.54 1.47
C LEU A 9 5.47 0.71 0.27
N LEU A 10 6.01 0.97 -0.92
CA LEU A 10 5.72 0.19 -2.12
C LEU A 10 6.10 -1.29 -1.94
N ILE A 11 7.31 -1.57 -1.44
CA ILE A 11 7.78 -2.93 -1.20
C ILE A 11 6.88 -3.65 -0.19
N ILE A 12 6.53 -2.99 0.93
CA ILE A 12 5.66 -3.61 1.94
C ILE A 12 4.27 -3.90 1.35
N ASN A 13 3.68 -3.00 0.56
CA ASN A 13 2.40 -3.27 -0.07
C ASN A 13 2.46 -4.47 -1.02
N ILE A 14 3.53 -4.58 -1.82
CA ILE A 14 3.73 -5.73 -2.72
C ILE A 14 3.86 -7.04 -1.92
N ILE A 15 4.69 -7.05 -0.87
CA ILE A 15 4.85 -8.24 -0.01
C ILE A 15 3.53 -8.61 0.64
N SER A 16 2.78 -7.63 1.14
CA SER A 16 1.47 -7.86 1.75
C SER A 16 0.49 -8.48 0.75
N ILE A 17 0.44 -7.98 -0.49
CA ILE A 17 -0.39 -8.56 -1.56
C ILE A 17 -0.03 -10.03 -1.80
N VAL A 18 1.27 -10.35 -1.94
CA VAL A 18 1.71 -11.74 -2.16
C VAL A 18 1.30 -12.64 -0.99
N GLN A 19 1.48 -12.17 0.23
CA GLN A 19 1.08 -12.92 1.43
C GLN A 19 -0.44 -13.11 1.52
N LEU A 20 -1.25 -12.17 1.01
CA LEU A 20 -2.70 -12.26 1.05
C LEU A 20 -3.21 -13.50 0.28
N GLY A 21 -2.49 -13.95 -0.75
CA GLY A 21 -2.79 -15.17 -1.49
C GLY A 21 -2.29 -16.47 -0.86
N GLN A 22 -1.60 -16.41 0.29
CA GLN A 22 -0.97 -17.58 0.93
C GLN A 22 -1.61 -18.01 2.24
N TYR A 23 -2.48 -17.20 2.84
CA TYR A 23 -3.12 -17.51 4.12
C TYR A 23 -4.46 -18.22 3.92
N ASP A 24 -4.69 -19.27 4.70
CA ASP A 24 -6.03 -19.85 4.87
C ASP A 24 -6.94 -18.88 5.63
N SER A 25 -8.24 -18.93 5.34
CA SER A 25 -9.26 -17.92 5.70
C SER A 25 -9.33 -17.53 7.19
N GLY A 26 -8.89 -18.40 8.11
CA GLY A 26 -8.89 -18.13 9.55
C GLY A 26 -7.78 -17.18 10.05
N ASP A 27 -6.56 -17.32 9.54
CA ASP A 27 -5.41 -16.47 9.92
C ASP A 27 -5.47 -15.10 9.23
N LEU A 28 -6.19 -15.03 8.11
CA LEU A 28 -6.39 -13.82 7.32
C LEU A 28 -7.03 -12.70 8.15
N ILE A 29 -8.02 -13.03 8.99
CA ILE A 29 -8.82 -12.06 9.74
C ILE A 29 -8.00 -11.33 10.82
N ALA A 30 -7.07 -12.01 11.49
CA ALA A 30 -6.27 -11.42 12.56
C ALA A 30 -5.29 -10.34 12.04
N LEU A 31 -4.78 -10.52 10.81
CA LEU A 31 -3.83 -9.60 10.19
C LEU A 31 -4.48 -8.55 9.27
N MET A 32 -5.79 -8.66 9.02
CA MET A 32 -6.54 -7.77 8.14
C MET A 32 -6.50 -6.31 8.58
N SER A 33 -6.64 -6.04 9.88
CA SER A 33 -6.65 -4.68 10.44
C SER A 33 -5.33 -3.94 10.14
N VAL A 34 -4.19 -4.60 10.34
CA VAL A 34 -2.86 -4.04 10.05
C VAL A 34 -2.69 -3.76 8.56
N ARG A 35 -3.14 -4.67 7.70
CA ARG A 35 -3.04 -4.52 6.24
C ARG A 35 -3.88 -3.36 5.71
N ILE A 36 -5.09 -3.17 6.27
CA ILE A 36 -5.95 -2.02 5.95
C ILE A 36 -5.29 -0.72 6.39
N ILE A 37 -4.79 -0.65 7.64
CA ILE A 37 -4.08 0.54 8.15
C ILE A 37 -2.88 0.87 7.26
N LEU A 38 -2.08 -0.14 6.89
CA LEU A 38 -0.96 0.02 5.98
C LEU A 38 -1.40 0.62 4.64
N GLY A 39 -2.45 0.09 4.03
CA GLY A 39 -2.99 0.60 2.76
C GLY A 39 -3.42 2.06 2.88
N VAL A 40 -4.19 2.41 3.91
CA VAL A 40 -4.66 3.78 4.15
C VAL A 40 -3.51 4.75 4.39
N VAL A 41 -2.56 4.41 5.27
CA VAL A 41 -1.38 5.26 5.54
C VAL A 41 -0.54 5.46 4.27
N THR A 42 -0.39 4.41 3.47
CA THR A 42 0.35 4.48 2.19
C THR A 42 -0.32 5.45 1.22
N ILE A 43 -1.65 5.44 1.12
CA ILE A 43 -2.41 6.37 0.27
C ILE A 43 -2.24 7.80 0.79
N MET A 44 -2.43 8.03 2.10
CA MET A 44 -2.29 9.35 2.71
C MET A 44 -0.90 9.95 2.46
N LEU A 45 0.17 9.17 2.68
CA LEU A 45 1.54 9.63 2.46
C LEU A 45 1.82 9.91 0.98
N SER A 46 1.36 9.04 0.10
CA SER A 46 1.51 9.21 -1.35
C SER A 46 0.84 10.49 -1.84
N ILE A 47 -0.38 10.78 -1.37
CA ILE A 47 -1.09 12.03 -1.67
C ILE A 47 -0.32 13.23 -1.12
N ALA A 48 0.15 13.17 0.13
CA ALA A 48 0.94 14.26 0.72
C ALA A 48 2.19 14.57 -0.10
N TYR A 49 2.92 13.55 -0.59
CA TYR A 49 4.11 13.75 -1.42
C TYR A 49 3.80 14.29 -2.83
N ILE A 50 2.63 13.98 -3.39
CA ILE A 50 2.15 14.60 -4.64
C ILE A 50 1.86 16.09 -4.41
N LEU A 51 1.16 16.43 -3.33
CA LEU A 51 0.72 17.81 -3.03
C LEU A 51 1.88 18.75 -2.69
N VAL A 52 2.95 18.24 -2.08
CA VAL A 52 4.14 19.03 -1.72
C VAL A 52 4.98 19.42 -2.96
N LYS A 53 4.57 19.04 -4.19
CA LYS A 53 5.25 19.36 -5.46
C LYS A 53 6.75 19.02 -5.41
N GLY A 54 7.06 17.76 -5.12
CA GLY A 54 8.43 17.24 -5.18
C GLY A 54 9.00 17.19 -6.60
N THR A 55 10.19 16.60 -6.73
CA THR A 55 10.76 16.32 -8.05
C THR A 55 9.83 15.43 -8.87
N LYS A 56 9.92 15.48 -10.21
CA LYS A 56 9.12 14.60 -11.10
C LYS A 56 9.22 13.12 -10.71
N SER A 57 10.41 12.70 -10.26
CA SER A 57 10.65 11.34 -9.76
C SER A 57 9.84 11.02 -8.50
N ILE A 58 9.80 11.92 -7.51
CA ILE A 58 9.00 11.71 -6.29
C ILE A 58 7.52 11.62 -6.63
N VAL A 59 7.02 12.50 -7.50
CA VAL A 59 5.60 12.48 -7.93
C VAL A 59 5.25 11.15 -8.58
N LEU A 60 6.10 10.66 -9.50
CA LEU A 60 5.89 9.40 -10.19
C LEU A 60 5.89 8.21 -9.22
N VAL A 61 6.88 8.13 -8.32
CA VAL A 61 6.95 7.07 -7.32
C VAL A 61 5.75 7.14 -6.37
N SER A 62 5.28 8.34 -6.02
CA SER A 62 4.08 8.53 -5.18
C SER A 62 2.83 7.99 -5.86
N ILE A 63 2.65 8.24 -7.16
CA ILE A 63 1.52 7.71 -7.93
C ILE A 63 1.55 6.17 -7.96
N ILE A 64 2.71 5.58 -8.26
CA ILE A 64 2.87 4.11 -8.25
C ILE A 64 2.56 3.53 -6.86
N THR A 65 3.03 4.20 -5.81
CA THR A 65 2.83 3.78 -4.41
C THR A 65 1.36 3.91 -3.98
N ALA A 66 0.64 4.93 -4.45
CA ALA A 66 -0.80 5.04 -4.22
C ALA A 66 -1.58 3.93 -4.95
N LEU A 67 -1.23 3.65 -6.21
CA LEU A 67 -1.86 2.59 -7.00
C LEU A 67 -1.65 1.20 -6.38
N SER A 68 -0.45 0.91 -5.86
CA SER A 68 -0.19 -0.37 -5.19
C SER A 68 -1.03 -0.54 -3.93
N ALA A 69 -1.21 0.53 -3.14
CA ALA A 69 -2.06 0.51 -1.96
C ALA A 69 -3.55 0.38 -2.29
N LEU A 70 -4.02 1.01 -3.37
CA LEU A 70 -5.39 0.82 -3.86
C LEU A 70 -5.63 -0.62 -4.31
N LEU A 71 -4.68 -1.22 -5.03
CA LEU A 71 -4.75 -2.62 -5.44
C LEU A 71 -4.74 -3.55 -4.23
N HIS A 72 -3.90 -3.28 -3.24
CA HIS A 72 -3.84 -4.02 -1.99
C HIS A 72 -5.19 -4.00 -1.24
N LEU A 73 -5.81 -2.82 -1.08
CA LEU A 73 -7.12 -2.70 -0.45
C LEU A 73 -8.23 -3.36 -1.29
N GLY A 74 -8.18 -3.21 -2.62
CA GLY A 74 -9.13 -3.87 -3.52
C GLY A 74 -9.10 -5.38 -3.42
N LEU A 75 -7.90 -5.98 -3.34
CA LEU A 75 -7.75 -7.43 -3.15
C LEU A 75 -8.25 -7.89 -1.77
N ILE A 76 -8.02 -7.11 -0.72
CA ILE A 76 -8.59 -7.39 0.60
C ILE A 76 -10.12 -7.47 0.51
N ILE A 77 -10.76 -6.48 -0.11
CA ILE A 77 -12.22 -6.46 -0.26
C ILE A 77 -12.68 -7.66 -1.10
N TYR A 78 -12.00 -7.95 -2.21
CA TYR A 78 -12.36 -9.04 -3.12
C TYR A 78 -12.32 -10.43 -2.45
N ILE A 79 -11.32 -10.69 -1.61
CA ILE A 79 -11.16 -11.99 -0.94
C ILE A 79 -12.16 -12.17 0.22
N ASN A 80 -12.63 -11.08 0.82
CA ASN A 80 -13.55 -11.11 1.96
C ASN A 80 -15.03 -10.89 1.58
N LEU A 81 -15.35 -10.80 0.28
CA LEU A 81 -16.71 -10.76 -0.25
C LEU A 81 -17.22 -12.19 -0.52
#